data_AF-A0A9N8EU51-F1
#
_entry.id   AF-A0A9N8EU51-F1
#
_cell.length_a   1.000
_cell.length_b   1.000
_cell.length_c   1.000
_cell.angle_alpha   90.00
_cell.angle_beta   90.00
_cell.angle_gamma   90.00
#
_symmetry.space_group_name_H-M   'P 1'
#
loop_
_entity.id
_entity.type
_entity.pdbx_description
1 polymer ?
#
loop_
_entity_poly.entity_id
_entity_poly.type
_entity_poly.pdbx_seq_one_letter_code
_entity_poly.pdbx_strand_id
1 'polypeptide(L)'
;MSLSLSSSASSSAAAASALEAEASRMAGLYYSDWCTGKSQYSRHDLEAQISQALADDCYVIVPWGDMISKQDLMGVLKFAYGRSKKGMKVTVDEFQILSQFESSKDDTTLTLVTFQETQTEPKKSDVIRRTTALMETLRDGSIRWRHIHATWMVPPEEESAFVRRREDSVTATC
;
A
#
# COMPACT_ATOMS: atom_id res chain seq x y z
N MET A 1 -10.31 -15.61 42.47
CA MET A 1 -10.14 -14.42 41.61
C MET A 1 -9.54 -14.90 40.29
N SER A 2 -10.38 -15.20 39.29
CA SER A 2 -9.91 -15.55 37.94
C SER A 2 -9.85 -14.27 37.12
N LEU A 3 -8.66 -13.93 36.62
CA LEU A 3 -8.44 -12.75 35.79
C LEU A 3 -8.87 -13.04 34.34
N SER A 4 -9.73 -12.16 33.83
CA SER A 4 -10.18 -12.11 32.43
C SER A 4 -9.01 -11.71 31.51
N LEU A 5 -8.28 -12.70 30.99
CA LEU A 5 -7.24 -12.52 29.96
C LEU A 5 -7.76 -12.80 28.53
N SER A 6 -9.02 -13.22 28.38
CA SER A 6 -9.56 -13.70 27.09
C SER A 6 -10.12 -12.61 26.18
N SER A 7 -10.32 -11.39 26.67
CA SER A 7 -10.97 -10.30 25.92
C SER A 7 -10.00 -9.44 25.08
N SER A 8 -8.75 -9.27 25.53
CA SER A 8 -7.73 -8.45 24.84
C SER A 8 -7.09 -9.16 23.65
N ALA A 9 -6.88 -10.48 23.74
CA ALA A 9 -6.32 -11.26 22.63
C ALA A 9 -7.27 -11.34 21.42
N SER A 10 -8.58 -11.47 21.67
CA SER A 10 -9.58 -11.56 20.61
C SER A 10 -9.78 -10.23 19.86
N SER A 11 -9.61 -9.09 20.54
CA SER A 11 -9.70 -7.76 19.92
C SER A 11 -8.46 -7.41 19.10
N SER A 12 -7.27 -7.80 19.57
CA SER A 12 -6.01 -7.63 18.84
C SER A 12 -5.96 -8.44 17.54
N ALA A 13 -6.41 -9.71 17.57
CA ALA A 13 -6.46 -10.55 16.37
C ALA A 13 -7.45 -10.03 15.32
N ALA A 14 -8.63 -9.54 15.76
CA ALA A 14 -9.61 -8.93 14.86
C ALA A 14 -9.08 -7.64 14.21
N ALA A 15 -8.37 -6.80 14.97
CA ALA A 15 -7.75 -5.59 14.45
C ALA A 15 -6.66 -5.91 13.41
N ALA A 16 -5.81 -6.90 13.69
CA ALA A 16 -4.79 -7.36 12.74
C ALA A 16 -5.42 -7.87 11.43
N SER A 17 -6.47 -8.67 11.52
CA SER A 17 -7.19 -9.17 10.34
C SER A 17 -7.84 -8.05 9.53
N ALA A 18 -8.38 -7.01 10.18
CA ALA A 18 -8.94 -5.86 9.49
C ALA A 18 -7.88 -5.05 8.72
N LEU A 19 -6.71 -4.85 9.32
CA LEU A 19 -5.59 -4.16 8.67
C LEU A 19 -5.01 -4.96 7.49
N GLU A 20 -4.89 -6.29 7.63
CA GLU A 20 -4.46 -7.17 6.54
C GLU A 20 -5.48 -7.20 5.39
N ALA A 21 -6.77 -7.25 5.72
CA ALA A 21 -7.84 -7.18 4.74
C ALA A 21 -7.82 -5.83 4.00
N GLU A 22 -7.54 -4.73 4.70
CA GLU A 22 -7.38 -3.41 4.11
C GLU A 22 -6.14 -3.32 3.21
N ALA A 23 -4.99 -3.88 3.64
CA ALA A 23 -3.79 -4.02 2.81
C ALA A 23 -4.10 -4.72 1.48
N SER A 24 -4.75 -5.88 1.57
CA SER A 24 -5.16 -6.68 0.42
C SER A 24 -6.17 -5.94 -0.47
N ARG A 25 -7.15 -5.25 0.14
CA ARG A 25 -8.18 -4.48 -0.57
C ARG A 25 -7.55 -3.34 -1.37
N MET A 26 -6.66 -2.55 -0.76
CA MET A 26 -6.03 -1.42 -1.46
C MET A 26 -5.09 -1.87 -2.56
N ALA A 27 -4.30 -2.93 -2.33
CA ALA A 27 -3.50 -3.54 -3.37
C ALA A 27 -4.37 -4.02 -4.54
N GLY A 28 -5.48 -4.70 -4.26
CA GLY A 28 -6.44 -5.15 -5.26
C GLY A 28 -7.10 -4.02 -6.04
N LEU A 29 -7.63 -3.00 -5.34
CA LEU A 29 -8.30 -1.86 -5.97
C LEU A 29 -7.36 -1.08 -6.90
N TYR A 30 -6.14 -0.80 -6.45
CA TYR A 30 -5.17 -0.03 -7.24
C TYR A 30 -4.63 -0.84 -8.43
N TYR A 31 -4.24 -2.10 -8.22
CA TYR A 31 -3.48 -2.83 -9.23
C TYR A 31 -4.32 -3.79 -10.08
N SER A 32 -5.31 -4.45 -9.49
CA SER A 32 -6.19 -5.36 -10.24
C SER A 32 -7.30 -4.57 -10.92
N ASP A 33 -8.07 -3.77 -10.16
CA ASP A 33 -9.29 -3.15 -10.69
C ASP A 33 -8.99 -1.90 -11.51
N TRP A 34 -8.18 -0.98 -10.96
CA TRP A 34 -7.89 0.29 -11.61
C TRP A 34 -6.98 0.14 -12.83
N CYS A 35 -5.81 -0.50 -12.70
CA CYS A 35 -4.88 -0.65 -13.83
C CYS A 35 -5.51 -1.43 -14.99
N THR A 36 -6.24 -2.52 -14.72
CA THR A 36 -6.85 -3.33 -15.78
C THR A 36 -8.13 -2.72 -16.34
N GLY A 37 -8.75 -1.78 -15.61
CA GLY A 37 -10.05 -1.19 -15.96
C GLY A 37 -11.21 -2.18 -15.92
N LYS A 38 -10.99 -3.37 -15.33
CA LYS A 38 -12.00 -4.39 -15.10
C LYS A 38 -12.43 -4.34 -13.65
N SER A 39 -13.36 -3.44 -13.35
CA SER A 39 -13.99 -3.39 -12.04
C SER A 39 -15.50 -3.46 -12.19
N GLN A 40 -16.16 -3.99 -11.15
CA GLN A 40 -17.60 -3.88 -10.98
C GLN A 40 -18.04 -2.46 -10.62
N TYR A 41 -17.09 -1.61 -10.18
CA TYR A 41 -17.31 -0.22 -9.82
C TYR A 41 -17.07 0.69 -11.02
N SER A 42 -17.76 1.84 -11.04
CA SER A 42 -17.41 2.88 -12.01
C SER A 42 -16.02 3.45 -11.71
N ARG A 43 -15.37 4.03 -12.72
CA ARG A 43 -14.09 4.75 -12.52
C ARG A 43 -14.20 5.79 -11.41
N HIS A 44 -15.30 6.54 -11.37
CA HIS A 44 -15.53 7.57 -10.37
C HIS A 44 -15.60 6.98 -8.96
N ASP A 45 -16.28 5.84 -8.80
CA ASP A 45 -16.41 5.19 -7.49
C ASP A 45 -15.10 4.60 -7.01
N LEU A 46 -14.28 4.04 -7.91
CA LEU A 46 -12.93 3.61 -7.57
C LEU A 46 -12.04 4.78 -7.15
N GLU A 47 -12.13 5.92 -7.86
CA GLU A 47 -11.35 7.11 -7.53
C GLU A 47 -11.73 7.62 -6.13
N ALA A 48 -13.03 7.64 -5.83
CA ALA A 48 -13.54 7.98 -4.51
C ALA A 48 -13.06 7.00 -3.42
N GLN A 49 -13.13 5.69 -3.68
CA GLN A 49 -12.69 4.67 -2.73
C GLN A 49 -11.17 4.74 -2.44
N ILE A 50 -10.34 4.92 -3.47
CA ILE A 50 -8.90 5.10 -3.29
C ILE A 50 -8.63 6.40 -2.53
N SER A 51 -9.28 7.50 -2.92
CA SER A 51 -9.11 8.80 -2.27
C SER A 51 -9.50 8.79 -0.78
N GLN A 52 -10.58 8.09 -0.42
CA GLN A 52 -11.05 7.95 0.96
C GLN A 52 -10.12 7.08 1.80
N ALA A 53 -9.51 6.05 1.20
CA ALA A 53 -8.56 5.19 1.88
C ALA A 53 -7.21 5.88 2.16
N LEU A 54 -6.91 7.01 1.53
CA LEU A 54 -5.68 7.77 1.77
C LEU A 54 -5.96 8.96 2.69
N ALA A 55 -5.16 9.16 3.73
CA ALA A 55 -5.18 10.39 4.52
C ALA A 55 -4.80 11.60 3.66
N ASP A 56 -5.25 12.80 4.02
CA ASP A 56 -5.03 13.99 3.19
C ASP A 56 -3.56 14.37 3.05
N ASP A 57 -2.76 14.09 4.07
CA ASP A 57 -1.31 14.25 4.10
C ASP A 57 -0.56 12.96 3.72
N CYS A 58 -1.21 12.03 3.01
CA CYS A 58 -0.57 10.77 2.64
C CYS A 58 0.56 10.97 1.61
N TYR A 59 1.66 10.26 1.82
CA TYR A 59 2.76 10.14 0.87
C TYR A 59 3.13 8.68 0.61
N VAL A 60 3.54 8.39 -0.62
CA VAL A 60 4.05 7.11 -1.06
C VAL A 60 5.50 7.26 -1.49
N ILE A 61 6.41 6.51 -0.89
CA ILE A 61 7.76 6.30 -1.36
C ILE A 61 7.75 5.03 -2.21
N VAL A 62 8.01 5.19 -3.50
CA VAL A 62 8.03 4.10 -4.47
C VAL A 62 9.42 3.45 -4.53
N PRO A 63 9.55 2.22 -5.07
CA PRO A 63 10.81 1.46 -5.00
C PRO A 63 12.07 2.13 -5.56
N TRP A 64 11.93 3.09 -6.48
CA TRP A 64 13.06 3.86 -7.03
C TRP A 64 13.37 5.15 -6.27
N GLY A 65 12.76 5.35 -5.09
CA GLY A 65 13.08 6.40 -4.12
C GLY A 65 12.33 7.71 -4.28
N ASP A 66 11.49 7.86 -5.30
CA ASP A 66 10.67 9.07 -5.44
C ASP A 66 9.57 9.10 -4.36
N MET A 67 9.26 10.30 -3.88
CA MET A 67 8.14 10.55 -2.97
C MET A 67 6.99 11.15 -3.75
N ILE A 68 5.80 10.54 -3.65
CA ILE A 68 4.60 10.92 -4.37
C ILE A 68 3.54 11.33 -3.35
N SER A 69 3.02 12.56 -3.46
CA SER A 69 1.91 13.02 -2.61
C SER A 69 0.60 12.32 -2.99
N LYS A 70 -0.40 12.31 -2.09
CA LYS A 70 -1.77 11.88 -2.44
C LYS A 70 -2.28 12.59 -3.69
N GLN A 71 -2.10 13.91 -3.80
CA GLN A 71 -2.57 14.68 -4.95
C GLN A 71 -1.93 14.18 -6.26
N ASP A 72 -0.63 13.97 -6.27
CA ASP A 72 0.11 13.50 -7.45
C ASP A 72 -0.26 12.05 -7.79
N LEU A 73 -0.40 11.20 -6.77
CA LEU A 73 -0.84 9.81 -6.93
C LEU A 73 -2.23 9.75 -7.59
N MET A 74 -3.18 10.55 -7.09
CA MET A 74 -4.52 10.66 -7.69
C MET A 74 -4.45 11.22 -9.12
N GLY A 75 -3.51 12.13 -9.39
CA GLY A 75 -3.21 12.61 -10.73
C GLY A 75 -2.74 11.50 -11.68
N VAL A 76 -1.76 10.71 -11.26
CA VAL A 76 -1.26 9.55 -12.02
C VAL A 76 -2.36 8.53 -12.27
N LEU A 77 -3.14 8.21 -11.23
CA LEU A 77 -4.26 7.29 -11.31
C LEU A 77 -5.24 7.68 -12.42
N LYS A 78 -5.64 8.96 -12.50
CA LYS A 78 -6.56 9.45 -13.54
C LYS A 78 -6.14 9.11 -14.97
N PHE A 79 -4.84 8.97 -15.24
CA PHE A 79 -4.32 8.59 -16.55
C PHE A 79 -4.08 7.09 -16.70
N ALA A 80 -3.90 6.36 -15.60
CA ALA A 80 -3.58 4.93 -15.61
C ALA A 80 -4.79 4.00 -15.78
N TYR A 81 -6.03 4.48 -15.54
CA TYR A 81 -7.25 3.66 -15.54
C TYR A 81 -7.41 2.85 -16.83
N GLY A 82 -7.40 1.53 -16.73
CA GLY A 82 -7.56 0.61 -17.86
C GLY A 82 -6.46 0.67 -18.94
N ARG A 83 -5.40 1.45 -18.71
CA ARG A 83 -4.33 1.69 -19.69
C ARG A 83 -3.07 0.88 -19.43
N SER A 84 -3.00 0.12 -18.33
CA SER A 84 -1.78 -0.55 -17.91
C SER A 84 -2.02 -1.99 -17.45
N LYS A 85 -1.05 -2.87 -17.68
CA LYS A 85 -0.91 -4.15 -16.96
C LYS A 85 -2.15 -5.08 -16.98
N LYS A 86 -2.72 -5.33 -18.16
CA LYS A 86 -3.87 -6.24 -18.35
C LYS A 86 -3.61 -7.61 -17.71
N GLY A 87 -4.50 -8.02 -16.80
CA GLY A 87 -4.40 -9.31 -16.12
C GLY A 87 -3.42 -9.35 -14.96
N MET A 88 -2.93 -8.18 -14.52
CA MET A 88 -2.12 -8.12 -13.32
C MET A 88 -2.93 -8.52 -12.09
N LYS A 89 -2.28 -9.25 -11.20
CA LYS A 89 -2.76 -9.57 -9.87
C LYS A 89 -1.73 -9.11 -8.84
N VAL A 90 -2.23 -8.75 -7.66
CA VAL A 90 -1.37 -8.48 -6.51
C VAL A 90 -1.87 -9.33 -5.35
N THR A 91 -0.96 -10.05 -4.73
CA THR A 91 -1.21 -10.71 -3.44
C THR A 91 -0.46 -9.96 -2.36
N VAL A 92 -1.04 -9.96 -1.15
CA VAL A 92 -0.42 -9.46 0.07
C VAL A 92 -0.21 -10.68 0.95
N ASP A 93 1.05 -10.90 1.35
CA ASP A 93 1.49 -12.04 2.14
C ASP A 93 2.43 -11.54 3.24
N GLU A 94 2.76 -12.39 4.22
CA GLU A 94 3.68 -12.06 5.32
C GLU A 94 3.30 -10.78 6.09
N PHE A 95 2.00 -10.54 6.28
CA PHE A 95 1.52 -9.36 7.00
C PHE A 95 1.92 -9.40 8.49
N GLN A 96 2.50 -8.31 8.97
CA GLN A 96 2.93 -8.17 10.35
C GLN A 96 2.65 -6.75 10.87
N ILE A 97 2.17 -6.67 12.10
CA ILE A 97 2.13 -5.41 12.86
C ILE A 97 3.49 -5.23 13.52
N LEU A 98 4.17 -4.14 13.20
CA LEU A 98 5.45 -3.77 13.80
C LEU A 98 5.26 -2.95 15.08
N SER A 99 4.26 -2.06 15.09
CA SER A 99 3.97 -1.23 16.25
C SER A 99 2.58 -0.61 16.18
N GLN A 100 2.05 -0.22 17.34
CA GLN A 100 0.77 0.46 17.49
C GLN A 100 0.87 1.59 18.51
N PHE A 101 0.26 2.72 18.19
CA PHE A 101 0.28 3.92 19.02
C PHE A 101 -1.08 4.59 19.00
N GLU A 102 -1.56 5.00 20.15
CA GLU A 102 -2.74 5.86 20.24
C GLU A 102 -2.34 7.31 20.00
N SER A 103 -3.01 7.97 19.06
CA SER A 103 -2.83 9.39 18.80
C SER A 103 -3.70 10.20 19.77
N SER A 104 -3.05 10.98 20.62
CA SER A 104 -3.71 11.84 21.61
C SER A 104 -4.45 13.04 21.00
N LYS A 105 -4.27 13.31 19.69
CA LYS A 105 -4.85 14.48 19.02
C LYS A 105 -6.22 14.22 18.41
N ASP A 106 -6.45 13.02 17.89
CA ASP A 106 -7.61 12.68 17.07
C ASP A 106 -8.29 11.37 17.50
N ASP A 107 -7.82 10.72 18.59
CA ASP A 107 -8.37 9.46 19.10
C ASP A 107 -8.45 8.41 17.98
N THR A 108 -7.29 8.26 17.34
CA THR A 108 -7.02 7.30 16.28
C THR A 108 -5.91 6.38 16.74
N THR A 109 -5.94 5.13 16.27
CA THR A 109 -4.84 4.20 16.46
C THR A 109 -3.96 4.21 15.22
N LEU A 110 -2.71 4.63 15.37
CA LEU A 110 -1.69 4.52 14.34
C LEU A 110 -1.03 3.14 14.44
N THR A 111 -1.14 2.35 13.37
CA THR A 111 -0.50 1.03 13.26
C THR A 111 0.58 1.08 12.18
N LEU A 112 1.82 0.79 12.58
CA LEU A 112 2.91 0.52 11.65
C LEU A 112 2.88 -0.95 11.27
N VAL A 113 2.75 -1.24 9.97
CA VAL A 113 2.68 -2.60 9.43
C VAL A 113 3.75 -2.83 8.38
N THR A 114 4.09 -4.09 8.17
CA THR A 114 4.89 -4.52 7.03
C THR A 114 4.26 -5.74 6.39
N PHE A 115 4.40 -5.86 5.08
CA PHE A 115 3.91 -7.01 4.32
C PHE A 115 4.68 -7.14 3.00
N GLN A 116 4.63 -8.34 2.43
CA GLN A 116 5.12 -8.62 1.10
C GLN A 116 4.00 -8.42 0.08
N GLU A 117 4.32 -7.77 -1.03
CA GLU A 117 3.44 -7.67 -2.19
C GLU A 117 4.06 -8.44 -3.35
N THR A 118 3.31 -9.37 -3.93
CA THR A 118 3.71 -10.06 -5.17
C THR A 118 2.85 -9.56 -6.31
N GLN A 119 3.45 -8.90 -7.30
CA GLN A 119 2.77 -8.54 -8.55
C GLN A 119 3.02 -9.59 -9.61
N THR A 120 1.95 -10.17 -10.14
CA THR A 120 2.00 -11.14 -11.24
C THR A 120 1.34 -10.55 -12.47
N GLU A 121 2.08 -10.46 -13.58
CA GLU A 121 1.58 -10.05 -14.89
C GLU A 121 1.69 -11.21 -15.90
N PRO A 122 0.74 -11.37 -16.84
CA PRO A 122 0.85 -12.40 -17.86
C PRO A 122 2.15 -12.26 -18.68
N LYS A 123 2.91 -13.36 -18.78
CA LYS A 123 4.17 -13.46 -19.55
C LYS A 123 5.33 -12.61 -19.01
N LYS A 124 5.24 -12.14 -17.76
CA LYS A 124 6.36 -11.49 -17.05
C LYS A 124 6.70 -12.27 -15.79
N SER A 125 7.94 -12.12 -15.33
CA SER A 125 8.34 -12.58 -14.01
C SER A 125 7.60 -11.80 -12.92
N ASP A 126 7.36 -12.46 -11.80
CA ASP A 126 6.76 -11.80 -10.64
C ASP A 126 7.68 -10.69 -10.11
N VAL A 127 7.07 -9.58 -9.70
CA VAL A 127 7.77 -8.49 -9.02
C VAL A 127 7.39 -8.54 -7.56
N ILE A 128 8.38 -8.80 -6.69
CA ILE A 128 8.18 -8.91 -5.25
C ILE A 128 8.68 -7.64 -4.57
N ARG A 129 7.84 -7.06 -3.71
CA ARG A 129 8.14 -5.85 -2.94
C ARG A 129 7.89 -6.07 -1.46
N ARG A 130 8.66 -5.37 -0.62
CA ARG A 130 8.35 -5.20 0.79
C ARG A 130 7.71 -3.83 0.95
N THR A 131 6.51 -3.80 1.53
CA THR A 131 5.83 -2.56 1.87
C THR A 131 5.85 -2.39 3.38
N THR A 132 6.23 -1.20 3.82
CA THR A 132 6.02 -0.73 5.19
C THR A 132 5.02 0.42 5.13
N ALA A 133 3.97 0.35 5.94
CA ALA A 133 2.90 1.33 5.90
C ALA A 133 2.50 1.79 7.30
N LEU A 134 2.17 3.08 7.40
CA LEU A 134 1.51 3.65 8.55
C LEU A 134 0.03 3.79 8.23
N MET A 135 -0.79 3.03 8.96
CA MET A 135 -2.25 3.02 8.85
C MET A 135 -2.85 3.71 10.08
N GLU A 136 -3.92 4.45 9.87
CA GLU A 136 -4.69 5.14 10.90
C GLU A 136 -6.07 4.50 10.97
N THR A 137 -6.40 3.89 12.10
CA THR A 137 -7.74 3.40 12.39
C THR A 137 -8.52 4.51 13.10
N LEU A 138 -9.60 4.97 12.47
CA LEU A 138 -10.50 5.99 13.01
C LEU A 138 -11.45 5.39 14.06
N ARG A 139 -12.11 6.26 14.84
CA ARG A 139 -13.08 5.85 15.88
C ARG A 139 -14.24 5.00 15.34
N ASP A 140 -14.62 5.21 14.08
CA ASP A 140 -15.68 4.44 13.42
C ASP A 140 -15.20 3.08 12.87
N GLY A 141 -13.91 2.76 13.08
CA GLY A 141 -13.26 1.54 12.62
C GLY A 141 -12.77 1.60 11.18
N SER A 142 -12.99 2.72 10.46
CA SER A 142 -12.43 2.90 9.12
C SER A 142 -10.90 3.06 9.20
N ILE A 143 -10.22 2.61 8.14
CA ILE A 143 -8.75 2.64 8.07
C ILE A 143 -8.33 3.58 6.94
N ARG A 144 -7.36 4.45 7.23
CA ARG A 144 -6.71 5.32 6.25
C ARG A 144 -5.21 5.09 6.22
N TRP A 145 -4.61 5.23 5.06
CA TRP A 145 -3.16 5.13 4.88
C TRP A 145 -2.56 6.53 4.97
N ARG A 146 -1.60 6.72 5.87
CA ARG A 146 -0.85 7.98 6.03
C ARG A 146 0.51 7.95 5.35
N HIS A 147 1.14 6.79 5.33
CA HIS A 147 2.47 6.66 4.74
C HIS A 147 2.64 5.26 4.16
N ILE A 148 3.20 5.18 2.97
CA ILE A 148 3.54 3.92 2.31
C ILE A 148 4.97 4.02 1.83
N HIS A 149 5.79 3.03 2.15
CA HIS A 149 7.12 2.88 1.59
C HIS A 149 7.26 1.47 1.04
N ALA A 150 7.35 1.35 -0.27
CA ALA A 150 7.57 0.09 -0.95
C ALA A 150 8.99 0.03 -1.50
N THR A 151 9.67 -1.08 -1.27
CA THR A 151 10.99 -1.38 -1.82
C THR A 151 10.96 -2.69 -2.59
N TRP A 152 11.80 -2.84 -3.62
CA TRP A 152 11.94 -4.14 -4.27
C TRP A 152 12.68 -5.11 -3.36
N MET A 153 12.16 -6.33 -3.22
CA MET A 153 12.92 -7.43 -2.61
C MET A 153 14.01 -7.91 -3.58
N VAL A 154 13.69 -7.92 -4.87
CA VAL A 154 14.62 -8.11 -5.99
C VAL A 154 14.21 -7.11 -7.08
N PRO A 155 15.09 -6.18 -7.49
CA PRO A 155 14.76 -5.24 -8.57
C PRO A 155 14.49 -6.01 -9.87
N PRO A 156 13.42 -5.69 -10.62
CA PRO A 156 13.20 -6.31 -11.92
C PRO A 156 14.34 -5.93 -12.88
N GLU A 157 14.67 -6.82 -13.83
CA GLU A 157 15.83 -6.64 -14.73
C GLU A 157 15.77 -5.32 -15.52
N GLU A 158 14.58 -4.93 -15.99
CA GLU A 158 14.34 -3.69 -16.72
C GLU A 158 14.60 -2.43 -15.86
N GLU A 159 14.30 -2.48 -14.56
CA GLU A 159 14.49 -1.37 -13.61
C GLU A 159 15.91 -1.35 -13.01
N SER A 160 16.58 -2.50 -12.95
CA SER A 160 17.99 -2.59 -12.55
C SER A 160 18.88 -1.74 -13.45
N ALA A 161 18.55 -1.64 -14.73
CA ALA A 161 19.24 -0.77 -15.68
C ALA A 161 18.90 0.72 -15.51
N PHE A 162 17.75 1.06 -14.92
CA PHE A 162 17.36 2.43 -14.60
C PHE A 162 18.04 2.93 -13.32
N VAL A 163 18.05 2.12 -12.26
CA VAL A 163 18.73 2.42 -10.99
C VAL A 163 20.22 2.67 -11.21
N ARG A 164 20.91 1.78 -11.95
CA ARG A 164 22.34 1.93 -12.27
C ARG A 164 22.62 3.24 -13.00
N ARG A 165 21.79 3.62 -13.98
CA ARG A 165 21.94 4.89 -14.72
C ARG A 165 21.78 6.12 -13.82
N ARG A 166 20.94 6.05 -12.79
CA ARG A 166 20.75 7.15 -11.82
C ARG A 166 21.98 7.27 -10.91
N GLU A 167 22.53 6.16 -10.43
CA GLU A 167 23.76 6.14 -9.62
C GLU A 167 24.99 6.66 -10.40
N ASP A 168 25.12 6.28 -11.68
CA ASP A 168 26.18 6.78 -12.56
C ASP A 168 26.06 8.30 -12.80
N SER A 169 24.83 8.83 -12.84
CA SER A 169 24.60 10.28 -13.01
C SER A 169 24.93 11.10 -11.76
N VAL A 170 24.76 10.54 -10.57
CA VAL A 170 25.07 11.19 -9.29
C VAL A 170 26.58 11.19 -9.04
N THR A 171 27.28 10.12 -9.43
CA THR A 171 28.74 10.01 -9.30
C THR A 171 29.51 10.83 -10.34
N ALA A 172 28.92 11.13 -11.50
CA ALA A 172 29.51 12.02 -12.51
C ALA A 172 29.48 13.52 -12.14
N THR A 173 28.80 13.89 -11.04
CA THR A 173 28.68 15.26 -10.54
C THR A 173 29.51 15.55 -9.27
N CYS A 174 30.37 14.63 -8.84
CA CYS A 174 31.31 14.82 -7.73
C CYS A 174 32.74 15.07 -8.21
#